data_AF-A0A960CGA9-F1
#
_entry.id   AF-A0A960CGA9-F1
#
_cell.length_a   1.000
_cell.length_b   1.000
_cell.length_c   1.000
_cell.angle_alpha   90.00
_cell.angle_beta   90.00
_cell.angle_gamma   90.00
#
_symmetry.space_group_name_H-M   'P 1'
#
loop_
_entity.id
_entity.type
_entity.pdbx_description
1 polymer ?
#
loop_
_entity_poly.entity_id
_entity_poly.type
_entity_poly.pdbx_seq_one_letter_code
_entity_poly.pdbx_strand_id
1 'polypeptide(L)'
;MTVAALAAPLAAGLLMPAQAAADPAPAPAPAPINASECNDAFCTPGITAGVELGAPCSDTGYYVFGVDTRNNWGRLVFCGSPRRYEPRYFRSPPMVGVKEFNSNCSGYETYVAQAPDGLFLTCAAQNGESIWVRGDA
;
A
#
# COMPACT_ATOMS: atom_id res chain seq x y z
N MET A 1 -56.31 -63.15 0.94
CA MET A 1 -56.48 -61.72 0.57
C MET A 1 -55.36 -61.00 1.29
N THR A 2 -54.37 -60.35 0.68
CA THR A 2 -54.24 -59.72 -0.64
C THR A 2 -52.73 -59.45 -0.84
N VAL A 3 -52.23 -59.59 -2.07
CA VAL A 3 -50.87 -59.19 -2.48
C VAL A 3 -50.81 -57.68 -2.65
N ALA A 4 -49.71 -57.01 -2.28
CA ALA A 4 -49.38 -55.67 -2.78
C ALA A 4 -47.88 -55.59 -3.11
N ALA A 5 -47.61 -55.20 -4.34
CA ALA A 5 -46.32 -55.20 -5.01
C ALA A 5 -45.69 -53.79 -5.03
N LEU A 6 -44.36 -53.77 -5.17
CA LEU A 6 -43.50 -52.84 -5.91
C LEU A 6 -43.74 -51.32 -5.80
N ALA A 7 -42.69 -50.57 -5.41
CA ALA A 7 -41.87 -49.79 -6.36
C ALA A 7 -40.87 -48.90 -5.60
N ALA A 8 -39.58 -49.08 -5.88
CA ALA A 8 -38.52 -48.16 -5.48
C ALA A 8 -38.38 -47.04 -6.52
N PRO A 9 -38.32 -45.75 -6.14
CA PRO A 9 -37.95 -44.71 -7.08
C PRO A 9 -36.43 -44.55 -7.13
N LEU A 10 -35.86 -44.78 -8.32
CA LEU A 10 -34.53 -44.31 -8.72
C LEU A 10 -34.59 -42.78 -8.84
N ALA A 11 -34.02 -42.05 -7.89
CA ALA A 11 -33.78 -40.62 -8.04
C ALA A 11 -32.46 -40.42 -8.81
N ALA A 12 -32.59 -40.16 -10.11
CA ALA A 12 -31.47 -39.78 -10.97
C ALA A 12 -30.91 -38.42 -10.54
N GLY A 13 -29.62 -38.39 -10.19
CA GLY A 13 -28.90 -37.16 -9.89
C GLY A 13 -28.75 -36.31 -11.14
N LEU A 14 -29.35 -35.12 -11.15
CA LEU A 14 -29.07 -34.06 -12.12
C LEU A 14 -27.72 -33.43 -11.76
N LEU A 15 -26.67 -33.81 -12.47
CA LEU A 15 -25.38 -33.11 -12.45
C LEU A 15 -25.56 -31.76 -13.15
N MET A 16 -25.62 -30.68 -12.37
CA MET A 16 -25.47 -29.33 -12.93
C MET A 16 -23.98 -29.08 -13.19
N PRO A 17 -23.59 -28.55 -14.37
CA PRO A 17 -22.21 -28.13 -14.60
C PRO A 17 -21.88 -26.95 -13.68
N ALA A 18 -20.75 -27.04 -12.98
CA ALA A 18 -20.20 -25.93 -12.22
C ALA A 18 -19.93 -24.75 -13.17
N GLN A 19 -20.49 -23.59 -12.83
CA GLN A 19 -20.24 -22.35 -13.54
C GLN A 19 -18.78 -21.98 -13.27
N ALA A 20 -17.91 -22.11 -14.26
CA ALA A 20 -16.56 -21.59 -14.18
C ALA A 20 -16.65 -20.06 -14.11
N ALA A 21 -16.60 -19.51 -12.89
CA ALA A 21 -16.35 -18.09 -12.71
C ALA A 21 -14.94 -17.83 -13.22
N ALA A 22 -14.81 -17.15 -14.36
CA ALA A 22 -13.53 -16.62 -14.78
C ALA A 22 -13.06 -15.64 -13.70
N ASP A 23 -11.84 -15.83 -13.20
CA ASP A 23 -11.22 -14.87 -12.30
C ASP A 23 -11.26 -13.47 -12.94
N PRO A 24 -11.64 -12.42 -12.20
CA PRO A 24 -11.56 -11.05 -12.72
C PRO A 24 -10.15 -10.80 -13.24
N ALA A 25 -10.06 -10.35 -14.49
CA ALA A 25 -8.77 -9.94 -15.05
C ALA A 25 -8.10 -8.94 -14.09
N PRO A 26 -6.77 -9.04 -13.89
CA PRO A 26 -6.04 -8.09 -13.07
C PRO A 26 -6.37 -6.66 -13.53
N ALA A 27 -6.72 -5.80 -12.58
CA ALA A 27 -6.91 -4.39 -12.88
C ALA A 27 -5.62 -3.85 -13.56
N PRO A 28 -5.74 -3.01 -14.61
CA PRO A 28 -4.57 -2.41 -15.22
C PRO A 28 -3.75 -1.66 -14.16
N ALA A 29 -2.42 -1.78 -14.24
CA ALA A 29 -1.53 -1.04 -13.37
C ALA A 29 -1.84 0.46 -13.46
N PRO A 30 -1.86 1.20 -12.34
CA PRO A 30 -2.04 2.64 -12.36
C PRO A 30 -1.01 3.29 -13.31
N ALA A 31 -1.43 4.29 -14.09
CA ALA A 31 -0.51 5.08 -14.89
C ALA A 31 0.56 5.72 -13.99
N PRO A 32 1.81 5.88 -14.48
CA PRO A 32 2.86 6.54 -13.71
C PRO A 32 2.41 7.96 -13.33
N ILE A 33 2.40 8.25 -12.03
CA ILE A 33 2.09 9.59 -11.51
C ILE A 33 3.29 10.48 -11.79
N ASN A 34 3.07 11.60 -12.47
CA ASN A 34 4.12 12.60 -12.64
C ASN A 34 4.40 13.27 -11.28
N ALA A 35 5.67 13.33 -10.87
CA ALA A 35 6.09 13.95 -9.62
C ALA A 35 5.66 15.43 -9.47
N SER A 36 5.39 16.12 -10.58
CA SER A 36 4.89 17.51 -10.57
C SER A 36 3.40 17.64 -10.28
N GLU A 37 2.62 16.55 -10.38
CA GLU A 37 1.17 16.58 -10.25
C GLU A 37 0.68 16.20 -8.83
N CYS A 38 1.49 15.46 -8.07
CA CYS A 38 1.13 15.02 -6.73
C CYS A 38 1.97 15.68 -5.63
N ASN A 39 1.32 16.55 -4.85
CA ASN A 39 1.97 17.37 -3.81
C ASN A 39 1.45 17.13 -2.39
N ASP A 40 0.65 16.08 -2.18
CA ASP A 40 0.17 15.68 -0.86
C ASP A 40 0.08 14.15 -0.71
N ALA A 41 -0.22 13.70 0.50
CA ALA A 41 -0.37 12.27 0.77
C ALA A 41 -1.57 11.64 0.04
N PHE A 42 -2.67 12.35 -0.19
CA PHE A 42 -3.91 11.78 -0.75
C PHE A 42 -3.78 11.34 -2.21
N CYS A 43 -2.92 12.00 -2.98
CA CYS A 43 -2.61 11.61 -4.35
C CYS A 43 -1.46 10.59 -4.46
N THR A 44 -0.79 10.25 -3.36
CA THR A 44 0.38 9.37 -3.40
C THR A 44 -0.06 7.92 -3.59
N PRO A 45 0.44 7.22 -4.62
CA PRO A 45 0.11 5.82 -4.83
C PRO A 45 0.76 4.91 -3.78
N GLY A 46 0.07 3.82 -3.44
CA GLY A 46 0.62 2.76 -2.58
C GLY A 46 0.59 3.04 -1.08
N ILE A 47 -0.10 4.10 -0.62
CA ILE A 47 -0.34 4.30 0.82
C ILE A 47 -1.22 3.17 1.36
N THR A 48 -0.68 2.41 2.30
CA THR A 48 -1.39 1.27 2.92
C THR A 48 -2.49 1.78 3.85
N ALA A 49 -3.74 1.42 3.57
CA ALA A 49 -4.87 1.79 4.43
C ALA A 49 -4.93 0.93 5.70
N GLY A 50 -5.39 1.53 6.79
CA GLY A 50 -5.81 0.80 7.99
C GLY A 50 -4.66 0.09 8.72
N VAL A 51 -3.50 0.73 8.79
CA VAL A 51 -2.36 0.20 9.56
C VAL A 51 -2.45 0.59 11.03
N GLU A 52 -1.92 -0.21 11.94
CA GLU A 52 -1.86 0.15 13.36
C GLU A 52 -0.49 0.76 13.70
N LEU A 53 -0.47 1.88 14.41
CA LEU A 53 0.78 2.51 14.85
C LEU A 53 1.57 1.54 15.75
N GLY A 54 2.81 1.24 15.36
CA GLY A 54 3.69 0.29 16.06
C GLY A 54 3.55 -1.17 15.59
N ALA A 55 2.61 -1.47 14.69
CA ALA A 55 2.53 -2.79 14.06
C ALA A 55 3.80 -3.09 13.23
N PRO A 56 4.18 -4.36 13.11
CA PRO A 56 5.32 -4.77 12.27
C PRO A 56 5.04 -4.49 10.79
N CYS A 57 6.11 -4.28 10.02
CA CYS A 57 6.07 -4.08 8.58
C CYS A 57 7.32 -4.68 7.90
N SER A 58 7.27 -4.90 6.58
CA SER A 58 8.26 -5.72 5.87
C SER A 58 9.28 -4.95 5.04
N ASP A 59 8.99 -3.70 4.65
CA ASP A 59 9.83 -2.89 3.76
C ASP A 59 9.99 -1.47 4.31
N THR A 60 11.24 -1.02 4.44
CA THR A 60 11.58 0.33 4.93
C THR A 60 12.10 1.26 3.83
N GLY A 61 12.25 0.75 2.60
CA GLY A 61 12.81 1.49 1.47
C GLY A 61 11.76 1.87 0.41
N TYR A 62 10.75 1.03 0.17
CA TYR A 62 9.76 1.25 -0.89
C TYR A 62 8.32 1.11 -0.36
N TYR A 63 7.42 1.98 -0.84
CA TYR A 63 5.99 1.99 -0.49
C TYR A 63 5.74 1.94 1.03
N VAL A 64 6.54 2.71 1.78
CA VAL A 64 6.62 2.62 3.24
C VAL A 64 5.44 3.27 3.96
N PHE A 65 4.65 4.08 3.26
CA PHE A 65 3.63 4.92 3.87
C PHE A 65 2.32 4.18 4.10
N GLY A 66 1.64 4.55 5.19
CA GLY A 66 0.32 4.05 5.52
C GLY A 66 -0.51 5.08 6.28
N VAL A 67 -1.80 4.79 6.45
CA VAL A 67 -2.75 5.62 7.19
C VAL A 67 -3.26 4.83 8.38
N ASP A 68 -3.09 5.38 9.59
CA ASP A 68 -3.42 4.66 10.81
C ASP A 68 -4.94 4.44 11.01
N THR A 69 -5.33 3.40 11.74
CA THR A 69 -6.75 3.05 12.00
C THR A 69 -7.43 3.91 13.06
N ARG A 70 -6.76 4.91 13.64
CA ARG A 70 -7.33 5.62 14.80
C ARG A 70 -8.53 6.49 14.41
N ASN A 71 -9.68 6.17 15.00
CA ASN A 71 -10.88 7.01 15.08
C ASN A 71 -11.38 7.60 13.74
N ASN A 72 -11.24 6.85 12.63
CA ASN A 72 -11.68 7.25 11.28
C ASN A 72 -11.02 8.54 10.72
N TRP A 73 -9.98 9.04 11.37
CA TRP A 73 -9.15 10.17 10.92
C TRP A 73 -7.70 9.70 10.91
N GLY A 74 -7.41 8.77 10.01
CA GLY A 74 -6.13 8.10 9.99
C GLY A 74 -4.99 9.09 9.72
N ARG A 75 -3.96 9.04 10.57
CA ARG A 75 -2.76 9.87 10.42
C ARG A 75 -1.74 9.13 9.57
N LEU A 76 -0.98 9.89 8.77
CA LEU A 76 0.11 9.32 8.00
C LEU A 76 1.18 8.72 8.93
N VAL A 77 1.56 7.49 8.63
CA VAL A 77 2.64 6.73 9.25
C VAL A 77 3.59 6.22 8.18
N PHE A 78 4.79 5.83 8.58
CA PHE A 78 5.78 5.21 7.68
C PHE A 78 6.39 3.98 8.36
N CYS A 79 6.74 2.96 7.57
CA CYS A 79 7.51 1.82 8.02
C CYS A 79 8.98 2.22 8.14
N GLY A 80 9.57 2.00 9.32
CA GLY A 80 10.99 2.28 9.55
C GLY A 80 11.62 1.28 10.51
N SER A 81 12.95 1.24 10.54
CA SER A 81 13.73 0.39 11.45
C SER A 81 14.78 1.23 12.19
N PRO A 82 14.39 1.98 13.24
CA PRO A 82 15.37 2.68 14.06
C PRO A 82 16.40 1.69 14.61
N ARG A 83 17.69 1.97 14.43
CA ARG A 83 18.80 1.16 14.98
C ARG A 83 18.81 -0.31 14.55
N ARG A 84 18.28 -0.65 13.37
CA ARG A 84 18.24 -2.03 12.83
C ARG A 84 17.42 -3.01 13.67
N TYR A 85 16.41 -2.52 14.39
CA TYR A 85 15.41 -3.37 15.03
C TYR A 85 14.36 -3.89 14.03
N GLU A 86 13.48 -4.78 14.47
CA GLU A 86 12.36 -5.21 13.63
C GLU A 86 11.55 -3.98 13.15
N PRO A 87 11.31 -3.83 11.84
CA PRO A 87 10.63 -2.66 11.30
C PRO A 87 9.19 -2.54 11.81
N ARG A 88 8.78 -1.30 12.09
CA ARG A 88 7.43 -0.98 12.60
C ARG A 88 6.90 0.31 11.99
N TYR A 89 5.59 0.51 12.06
CA TYR A 89 4.98 1.78 11.68
C TYR A 89 5.20 2.86 12.75
N PHE A 90 5.77 4.00 12.34
CA PHE A 90 5.98 5.19 13.15
C PHE A 90 5.18 6.36 12.59
N ARG A 91 4.96 7.39 13.42
CA ARG A 91 4.35 8.64 12.97
C ARG A 91 5.22 9.29 11.88
N SER A 92 4.63 9.54 10.71
CA SER A 92 5.34 10.20 9.61
C SER A 92 5.53 11.69 9.89
N PRO A 93 6.65 12.29 9.45
CA PRO A 93 6.72 13.72 9.13
C PRO A 93 5.68 14.09 8.05
N PRO A 94 5.42 15.39 7.84
CA PRO A 94 4.54 15.84 6.76
C PRO A 94 5.02 15.36 5.38
N MET A 95 4.10 14.91 4.54
CA MET A 95 4.40 14.36 3.20
C MET A 95 3.99 15.34 2.09
N VAL A 96 4.86 15.52 1.09
CA VAL A 96 4.64 16.39 -0.10
C VAL A 96 4.46 15.60 -1.39
N GLY A 97 3.81 14.44 -1.28
CA GLY A 97 3.42 13.61 -2.41
C GLY A 97 4.60 12.91 -3.08
N VAL A 98 4.61 12.98 -4.42
CA VAL A 98 5.61 12.30 -5.26
C VAL A 98 6.70 13.30 -5.67
N LYS A 99 7.98 12.93 -5.54
CA LYS A 99 9.13 13.78 -5.90
C LYS A 99 10.23 12.95 -6.58
N GLU A 100 10.99 13.57 -7.48
CA GLU A 100 12.09 12.87 -8.15
C GLU A 100 13.30 12.72 -7.22
N PHE A 101 13.90 11.53 -7.20
CA PHE A 101 15.14 11.29 -6.46
C PHE A 101 16.27 12.20 -6.97
N ASN A 102 17.07 12.76 -6.06
CA ASN A 102 18.11 13.77 -6.32
C ASN A 102 17.62 15.11 -6.89
N SER A 103 16.30 15.38 -6.91
CA SER A 103 15.80 16.72 -7.25
C SER A 103 15.84 17.66 -6.05
N ASN A 104 15.84 18.97 -6.32
CA ASN A 104 15.88 20.00 -5.28
C ASN A 104 14.66 19.91 -4.34
N CYS A 105 14.91 20.04 -3.03
CA CYS A 105 13.89 20.00 -1.99
C CYS A 105 13.92 21.21 -1.06
N SER A 106 14.58 22.30 -1.45
CA SER A 106 14.69 23.52 -0.64
C SER A 106 13.30 23.99 -0.17
N GLY A 107 13.16 24.24 1.13
CA GLY A 107 11.90 24.59 1.79
C GLY A 107 11.10 23.39 2.33
N TYR A 108 11.57 22.16 2.10
CA TYR A 108 10.97 20.91 2.55
C TYR A 108 11.88 20.11 3.50
N GLU A 109 12.81 20.75 4.19
CA GLU A 109 13.87 20.11 5.00
C GLU A 109 13.35 19.21 6.14
N THR A 110 12.08 19.37 6.53
CA THR A 110 11.42 18.57 7.59
C THR A 110 10.33 17.65 7.04
N TYR A 111 10.20 17.57 5.72
CA TYR A 111 9.17 16.82 5.02
C TYR A 111 9.74 15.53 4.43
N VAL A 112 8.81 14.65 4.06
CA VAL A 112 9.08 13.40 3.35
C VAL A 112 8.34 13.37 2.02
N ALA A 113 8.79 12.52 1.11
CA ALA A 113 8.14 12.26 -0.16
C ALA A 113 8.29 10.79 -0.54
N GLN A 114 7.63 10.41 -1.63
CA GLN A 114 7.84 9.13 -2.31
C GLN A 114 8.34 9.38 -3.72
N ALA A 115 9.27 8.60 -4.25
CA ALA A 115 9.59 8.67 -5.67
C ALA A 115 8.51 7.98 -6.53
N PRO A 116 8.48 8.20 -7.85
CA PRO A 116 7.49 7.53 -8.73
C PRO A 116 7.53 6.00 -8.66
N ASP A 117 8.70 5.42 -8.33
CA ASP A 117 8.92 3.99 -8.15
C ASP A 117 8.63 3.48 -6.73
N GLY A 118 8.14 4.35 -5.83
CA GLY A 118 7.83 4.00 -4.45
C GLY A 118 8.95 4.26 -3.46
N LEU A 119 10.15 4.69 -3.87
CA LEU A 119 11.29 4.91 -2.97
C LEU A 119 10.94 5.95 -1.89
N PHE A 120 11.26 5.65 -0.64
CA PHE A 120 11.12 6.57 0.49
C PHE A 120 12.15 7.70 0.41
N LEU A 121 11.66 8.94 0.40
CA LEU A 121 12.50 10.13 0.31
C LEU A 121 12.43 11.01 1.56
N THR A 122 13.58 11.53 1.95
CA THR A 122 13.73 12.63 2.92
C THR A 122 14.48 13.77 2.26
N CYS A 123 14.21 15.01 2.68
CA CYS A 123 14.98 16.16 2.23
C CYS A 123 16.23 16.31 3.10
N ALA A 124 17.41 16.33 2.49
CA ALA A 124 18.67 16.50 3.21
C ALA A 124 19.66 17.36 2.43
N ALA A 125 20.56 18.01 3.17
CA ALA A 125 21.66 18.75 2.59
C ALA A 125 22.77 17.79 2.10
N GLN A 126 23.04 17.79 0.79
CA GLN A 126 24.20 17.13 0.17
C GLN A 126 24.99 18.15 -0.65
N ASN A 127 26.31 18.19 -0.44
CA ASN A 127 27.23 19.04 -1.21
C ASN A 127 26.82 20.54 -1.27
N GLY A 128 26.14 21.03 -0.24
CA GLY A 128 25.67 22.42 -0.15
C GLY A 128 24.28 22.69 -0.78
N GLU A 129 23.59 21.66 -1.29
CA GLU A 129 22.22 21.76 -1.81
C GLU A 129 21.26 20.86 -1.01
N SER A 130 20.02 21.33 -0.79
CA SER A 130 18.94 20.49 -0.27
C SER A 130 18.34 19.66 -1.40
N ILE A 131 18.53 18.34 -1.37
CA ILE A 131 17.99 17.40 -2.36
C ILE A 131 17.21 16.25 -1.72
N TRP A 132 16.28 15.66 -2.47
CA TRP A 132 15.60 14.45 -2.07
C TRP A 132 16.55 13.26 -2.11
N VAL A 133 16.82 12.67 -0.94
CA VAL A 133 17.69 11.50 -0.76
C VAL A 133 16.87 10.31 -0.25
N ARG A 134 17.49 9.12 -0.21
CA ARG A 134 16.91 7.94 0.39
C ARG A 134 16.65 8.14 1.88
N GLY A 135 15.43 7.90 2.33
CA GLY A 135 15.04 8.00 3.73
C GLY A 135 15.41 6.79 4.58
N ASP A 136 15.85 5.68 3.96
CA ASP A 136 16.20 4.42 4.60
C ASP A 136 17.72 4.18 4.74
N ALA A 137 18.52 5.18 4.34
CA ALA A 137 19.99 5.14 4.37
C ALA A 137 20.59 5.45 5.75
#